data_AF-L9XJ41-F1
#
_entry.id   AF-L9XJ41-F1
#
_cell.length_a   1.000
_cell.length_b   1.000
_cell.length_c   1.000
_cell.angle_alpha   90.00
_cell.angle_beta   90.00
_cell.angle_gamma   90.00
#
_symmetry.space_group_name_H-M   'P 1'
#
loop_
_entity.id
_entity.type
_entity.pdbx_description
1 polymer ?
#
loop_
_entity_poly.entity_id
_entity_poly.type
_entity_poly.pdbx_seq_one_letter_code
_entity_poly.pdbx_strand_id
1 'polypeptide(L)'
;MDRREFLRTLATGGYAVGLASVLGVDDFLAADDGEVPIVTALVRSDPDDPWSIEERVRYVPADWYAAVEQALELNELLARTAFTGYLGSAVVPGSYDDGTASVSVGISTDLDSFRETFDGLFDNVTIDFESIIDIEDIGDGPESVEPRFLESRSSDVPSGVACETPGSIATLGPAMYDPETEREYFVTAEHAFEDGAEPNEDVLSLPIANEDAIDLGVVEHAHPVEDVAAVASNGDVAPSPTIDTTRPSRVRGQYTRMGLADLIARGEELEKVGAVTGHTTGAIQGIDAVTCFTDEFCRYGQIRWGGEMDLTDGDSGSVSFHADPEGEDGDVLVAGFNNARTWWPGQSYVWGVGAYKLTEAYGYHF
;
A
#
# COMPACT_ATOMS: atom_id res chain seq x y z
N MET A 1 14.66 -12.29 27.09
CA MET A 1 13.28 -12.82 27.09
C MET A 1 13.32 -14.33 27.42
N ASP A 2 12.45 -14.84 28.30
CA ASP A 2 12.42 -16.28 28.62
C ASP A 2 11.67 -17.04 27.50
N ARG A 3 12.18 -18.21 27.07
CA ARG A 3 11.62 -19.03 25.96
C ARG A 3 10.14 -19.33 26.13
N ARG A 4 9.66 -19.36 27.38
CA ARG A 4 8.25 -19.61 27.73
C ARG A 4 7.34 -18.40 27.58
N GLU A 5 7.89 -17.19 27.63
CA GLU A 5 7.15 -15.95 27.46
C GLU A 5 6.90 -15.71 25.96
N PHE A 6 7.93 -15.93 25.13
CA PHE A 6 7.85 -15.84 23.66
C PHE A 6 6.89 -16.88 23.04
N LEU A 7 6.95 -18.15 23.49
CA LEU A 7 6.00 -19.18 23.08
C LEU A 7 4.54 -18.89 23.49
N ARG A 8 4.35 -18.02 24.49
CA ARG A 8 3.01 -17.60 24.93
C ARG A 8 2.46 -16.51 24.02
N THR A 9 3.30 -15.56 23.60
CA THR A 9 2.96 -14.53 22.61
C THR A 9 2.55 -15.18 21.28
N LEU A 10 3.29 -16.20 20.82
CA LEU A 10 2.98 -16.97 19.60
C LEU A 10 1.66 -17.77 19.66
N ALA A 11 1.18 -18.14 20.85
CA ALA A 11 -0.07 -18.92 20.99
C ALA A 11 -1.33 -18.04 21.08
N THR A 12 -1.18 -16.73 21.32
CA THR A 12 -2.30 -15.78 21.46
C THR A 12 -2.49 -14.85 20.26
N GLY A 13 -1.46 -14.63 19.43
CA GLY A 13 -1.58 -13.92 18.15
C GLY A 13 -2.24 -14.82 17.11
N GLY A 14 -3.54 -14.66 16.90
CA GLY A 14 -4.33 -15.42 15.93
C GLY A 14 -3.82 -15.21 14.51
N TYR A 15 -2.92 -16.09 14.06
CA TYR A 15 -2.41 -16.13 12.70
C TYR A 15 -3.55 -16.38 11.71
N ALA A 16 -3.66 -15.48 10.75
CA ALA A 16 -4.59 -15.56 9.63
C ALA A 16 -4.43 -16.91 8.91
N VAL A 17 -5.57 -17.57 8.72
CA VAL A 17 -5.71 -18.84 8.01
C VAL A 17 -5.32 -18.61 6.55
N GLY A 18 -4.06 -18.84 6.20
CA GLY A 18 -3.56 -18.75 4.82
C GLY A 18 -2.04 -18.60 4.71
N LEU A 19 -1.44 -17.74 5.55
CA LEU A 19 -0.01 -17.40 5.51
C LEU A 19 0.85 -18.18 6.52
N ALA A 20 0.24 -19.04 7.34
CA ALA A 20 0.92 -19.72 8.45
C ALA A 20 1.58 -21.07 8.06
N SER A 21 1.62 -21.45 6.78
CA SER A 21 1.97 -22.82 6.41
C SER A 21 3.48 -23.10 6.29
N VAL A 22 4.36 -22.08 6.27
CA VAL A 22 5.80 -22.27 5.95
C VAL A 22 6.77 -21.40 6.74
N LEU A 23 6.44 -20.88 7.94
CA LEU A 23 7.52 -20.65 8.92
C LEU A 23 7.75 -21.96 9.66
N GLY A 24 8.54 -22.83 9.05
CA GLY A 24 8.84 -24.15 9.59
C GLY A 24 9.54 -24.02 10.93
N VAL A 25 9.42 -25.05 11.77
CA VAL A 25 10.22 -25.14 13.01
C VAL A 25 11.71 -24.98 12.69
N ASP A 26 12.14 -25.38 11.49
CA ASP A 26 13.52 -25.26 11.02
C ASP A 26 13.98 -23.80 10.83
N ASP A 27 13.13 -22.88 10.38
CA ASP A 27 13.48 -21.45 10.23
C ASP A 27 13.64 -20.77 11.60
N PHE A 28 12.84 -21.18 12.58
CA PHE A 28 12.99 -20.77 13.98
C PHE A 28 14.19 -21.43 14.69
N LEU A 29 14.62 -22.61 14.24
CA LEU A 29 15.81 -23.29 14.76
C LEU A 29 17.11 -22.77 14.13
N ALA A 30 17.03 -22.17 12.95
CA ALA A 30 18.15 -21.55 12.24
C ALA A 30 18.45 -20.12 12.71
N ALA A 31 17.53 -19.47 13.43
CA ALA A 31 17.73 -18.14 14.00
C ALA A 31 18.86 -18.15 15.05
N ASP A 32 19.79 -17.20 14.95
CA ASP A 32 20.78 -16.93 15.99
C ASP A 32 20.08 -16.37 17.25
N ASP A 33 20.74 -16.49 18.42
CA ASP A 33 20.22 -16.00 19.71
C ASP A 33 19.98 -14.46 19.65
N GLY A 34 18.77 -14.05 19.25
CA GLY A 34 18.37 -12.63 19.16
C GLY A 34 17.71 -12.21 17.85
N GLU A 35 17.58 -13.09 16.85
CA GLU A 35 16.89 -12.78 15.59
C GLU A 35 15.62 -13.64 15.40
N VAL A 36 14.71 -13.16 14.55
CA VAL A 36 13.49 -13.87 14.15
C VAL A 36 13.28 -13.75 12.63
N PRO A 37 12.76 -14.80 11.97
CA PRO A 37 12.42 -14.72 10.57
C PRO A 37 11.15 -13.89 10.36
N ILE A 38 11.16 -13.03 9.34
CA ILE A 38 9.99 -12.34 8.81
C ILE A 38 9.87 -12.59 7.31
N VAL A 39 8.64 -12.70 6.80
CA VAL A 39 8.38 -12.70 5.36
C VAL A 39 8.39 -11.25 4.90
N THR A 40 9.30 -10.87 4.00
CA THR A 40 9.43 -9.49 3.50
C THR A 40 8.70 -9.27 2.18
N ALA A 41 8.60 -10.30 1.33
CA ALA A 41 7.96 -10.16 0.04
C ALA A 41 7.29 -11.47 -0.41
N LEU A 42 6.31 -11.33 -1.30
CA LEU A 42 5.77 -12.40 -2.13
C LEU A 42 6.31 -12.17 -3.54
N VAL A 43 7.04 -13.12 -4.09
CA VAL A 43 7.77 -12.96 -5.36
C VAL A 43 7.56 -14.16 -6.27
N ARG A 44 7.52 -13.93 -7.56
CA ARG A 44 7.48 -15.01 -8.56
C ARG A 44 8.85 -15.69 -8.66
N SER A 45 8.84 -17.00 -8.53
CA SER A 45 10.01 -17.85 -8.76
C SER A 45 10.33 -17.97 -10.25
N ASP A 46 9.31 -18.00 -11.09
CA ASP A 46 9.38 -17.82 -12.54
C ASP A 46 8.71 -16.48 -12.92
N PRO A 47 9.47 -15.46 -13.35
CA PRO A 47 8.92 -14.15 -13.72
C PRO A 47 7.82 -14.19 -14.79
N ASP A 48 7.80 -15.22 -15.63
CA ASP A 48 6.82 -15.41 -16.70
C ASP A 48 5.56 -16.18 -16.23
N ASP A 49 5.58 -16.76 -15.02
CA ASP A 49 4.43 -17.45 -14.41
C ASP A 49 3.90 -16.64 -13.21
N PRO A 50 2.78 -15.91 -13.36
CA PRO A 50 2.22 -15.11 -12.27
C PRO A 50 1.75 -15.94 -11.08
N TRP A 51 1.61 -17.27 -11.21
CA TRP A 51 1.13 -18.17 -10.17
C TRP A 51 2.25 -18.79 -9.34
N SER A 52 3.50 -18.55 -9.74
CA SER A 52 4.70 -19.14 -9.14
C SER A 52 5.17 -18.42 -7.87
N ILE A 53 4.22 -17.94 -7.04
CA ILE A 53 4.49 -17.08 -5.88
C ILE A 53 5.18 -17.86 -4.75
N GLU A 54 6.28 -17.28 -4.28
CA GLU A 54 7.08 -17.75 -3.14
C GLU A 54 7.29 -16.63 -2.12
N GLU A 55 7.39 -17.02 -0.85
CA GLU A 55 7.72 -16.12 0.24
C GLU A 55 9.23 -15.87 0.30
N ARG A 56 9.62 -14.60 0.43
CA ARG A 56 11.00 -14.22 0.74
C ARG A 56 11.13 -13.95 2.23
N VAL A 57 12.07 -14.63 2.87
CA VAL A 57 12.30 -14.53 4.32
C VAL A 57 13.60 -13.80 4.60
N ARG A 58 13.59 -12.92 5.62
CA ARG A 58 14.77 -12.28 6.19
C ARG A 58 14.76 -12.42 7.70
N TYR A 59 15.94 -12.51 8.31
CA TYR A 59 16.10 -12.47 9.76
C TYR A 59 16.31 -11.03 10.24
N VAL A 60 15.58 -10.65 11.29
CA VAL A 60 15.62 -9.31 11.88
C VAL A 60 15.77 -9.41 13.40
N PRO A 61 16.27 -8.36 14.09
CA PRO A 61 16.35 -8.37 15.54
C PRO A 61 14.99 -8.63 16.21
N ALA A 62 14.96 -9.56 17.15
CA ALA A 62 13.73 -9.99 17.83
C ALA A 62 13.06 -8.85 18.61
N ASP A 63 13.85 -7.96 19.21
CA ASP A 63 13.34 -6.81 19.96
C ASP A 63 12.67 -5.79 19.04
N TRP A 64 13.24 -5.55 17.85
CA TRP A 64 12.63 -4.70 16.82
C TRP A 64 11.32 -5.30 16.31
N TYR A 65 11.31 -6.60 15.99
CA TYR A 65 10.11 -7.30 15.56
C TYR A 65 8.98 -7.18 16.61
N ALA A 66 9.30 -7.43 17.88
CA ALA A 66 8.34 -7.32 18.97
C ALA A 66 7.79 -5.89 19.13
N ALA A 67 8.63 -4.87 18.94
CA ALA A 67 8.20 -3.47 18.99
C ALA A 67 7.24 -3.14 17.84
N VAL A 68 7.54 -3.58 16.61
CA VAL A 68 6.68 -3.37 15.44
C VAL A 68 5.33 -4.07 15.60
N GLU A 69 5.31 -5.33 16.03
CA GLU A 69 4.07 -6.07 16.31
C GLU A 69 3.22 -5.37 17.37
N GLN A 70 3.84 -4.90 18.45
CA GLN A 70 3.12 -4.17 19.50
C GLN A 70 2.54 -2.84 18.98
N ALA A 71 3.26 -2.13 18.10
CA ALA A 71 2.76 -0.91 17.48
C ALA A 71 1.59 -1.20 16.53
N LEU A 72 1.62 -2.30 15.77
CA LEU A 72 0.52 -2.76 14.92
C LEU A 72 -0.73 -3.10 15.75
N GLU A 73 -0.59 -3.87 16.82
CA GLU A 73 -1.70 -4.20 17.73
C GLU A 73 -2.32 -2.94 18.34
N LEU A 74 -1.48 -1.98 18.77
CA LEU A 74 -1.94 -0.71 19.30
C LEU A 74 -2.67 0.14 18.25
N ASN A 75 -2.13 0.21 17.03
CA ASN A 75 -2.73 0.93 15.91
C ASN A 75 -4.12 0.37 15.56
N GLU A 76 -4.27 -0.96 15.53
CA GLU A 76 -5.55 -1.61 15.32
C GLU A 76 -6.54 -1.30 16.46
N LEU A 77 -6.09 -1.33 17.72
CA LEU A 77 -6.94 -0.99 18.86
C LEU A 77 -7.44 0.46 18.80
N LEU A 78 -6.55 1.40 18.44
CA LEU A 78 -6.87 2.81 18.25
C LEU A 78 -7.93 3.00 17.17
N ALA A 79 -7.70 2.41 16.00
CA ALA A 79 -8.59 2.53 14.86
C ALA A 79 -9.98 1.93 15.13
N ARG A 80 -10.06 0.81 15.88
CA ARG A 80 -11.34 0.21 16.30
C ARG A 80 -12.09 1.03 17.36
N THR A 81 -11.36 1.75 18.20
CA THR A 81 -11.97 2.53 19.28
C THR A 81 -12.56 3.84 18.74
N ALA A 82 -12.00 4.39 17.65
CA ALA A 82 -12.50 5.52 16.87
C ALA A 82 -13.20 6.59 17.74
N PHE A 83 -12.39 7.41 18.40
CA PHE A 83 -12.87 8.48 19.28
C PHE A 83 -13.18 9.76 18.49
N THR A 84 -14.00 10.64 19.07
CA THR A 84 -14.34 11.93 18.46
C THR A 84 -13.07 12.69 18.09
N GLY A 85 -12.94 13.06 16.82
CA GLY A 85 -11.81 13.81 16.30
C GLY A 85 -10.60 12.97 15.89
N TYR A 86 -10.68 11.64 15.90
CA TYR A 86 -9.66 10.79 15.29
C TYR A 86 -9.65 10.96 13.77
N LEU A 87 -8.53 11.42 13.21
CA LEU A 87 -8.34 11.60 11.76
C LEU A 87 -7.67 10.38 11.11
N GLY A 88 -6.91 9.62 11.89
CA GLY A 88 -6.18 8.46 11.42
C GLY A 88 -4.94 8.16 12.25
N SER A 89 -4.25 7.07 11.93
CA SER A 89 -2.97 6.70 12.55
C SER A 89 -2.08 5.93 11.59
N ALA A 90 -0.81 5.74 11.93
CA ALA A 90 0.12 4.91 11.18
C ALA A 90 1.20 4.35 12.10
N VAL A 91 1.66 3.14 11.82
CA VAL A 91 2.83 2.56 12.49
C VAL A 91 4.09 3.07 11.84
N VAL A 92 5.03 3.54 12.65
CA VAL A 92 6.34 4.04 12.24
C VAL A 92 7.42 3.17 12.88
N PRO A 93 7.92 2.15 12.17
CA PRO A 93 9.06 1.35 12.62
C PRO A 93 10.29 2.23 12.81
N GLY A 94 11.03 2.01 13.89
CA GLY A 94 12.35 2.58 14.10
C GLY A 94 13.43 1.78 13.35
N SER A 95 14.66 2.25 13.45
CA SER A 95 15.82 1.52 12.92
C SER A 95 16.05 0.21 13.68
N TYR A 96 16.79 -0.71 13.08
CA TYR A 96 17.19 -1.95 13.76
C TYR A 96 18.06 -1.71 15.00
N ASP A 97 18.87 -0.65 15.00
CA ASP A 97 19.74 -0.31 16.12
C ASP A 97 18.97 0.25 17.32
N ASP A 98 17.88 0.97 17.07
CA ASP A 98 17.05 1.54 18.13
C ASP A 98 16.08 0.48 18.72
N GLY A 99 15.66 -0.49 17.91
CA GLY A 99 14.75 -1.55 18.35
C GLY A 99 13.37 -1.02 18.78
N THR A 100 12.95 0.12 18.23
CA THR A 100 11.71 0.81 18.60
C THR A 100 10.70 0.79 17.45
N ALA A 101 9.44 1.06 17.78
CA ALA A 101 8.40 1.41 16.85
C ALA A 101 7.42 2.36 17.55
N SER A 102 6.76 3.23 16.81
CA SER A 102 5.76 4.17 17.35
C SER A 102 4.48 4.15 16.52
N VAL A 103 3.42 4.73 17.08
CA VAL A 103 2.16 4.97 16.37
C VAL A 103 1.94 6.47 16.28
N SER A 104 1.97 7.00 15.05
CA SER A 104 1.60 8.39 14.78
C SER A 104 0.08 8.49 14.72
N VAL A 105 -0.53 9.44 15.44
CA VAL A 105 -1.99 9.62 15.52
C VAL A 105 -2.35 11.05 15.14
N GLY A 106 -3.23 11.20 14.15
CA GLY A 106 -3.82 12.48 13.75
C GLY A 106 -5.14 12.73 14.49
N ILE A 107 -5.29 13.92 15.08
CA ILE A 107 -6.48 14.31 15.87
C ILE A 107 -6.92 15.71 15.43
N SER A 108 -8.22 15.93 15.23
CA SER A 108 -8.80 17.26 15.04
C SER A 108 -8.83 18.00 16.38
N THR A 109 -8.39 19.26 16.38
CA THR A 109 -8.24 20.33 17.41
C THR A 109 -8.85 20.25 18.83
N ASP A 110 -9.60 19.23 19.25
CA ASP A 110 -10.18 19.07 20.58
C ASP A 110 -9.38 18.06 21.45
N LEU A 111 -8.14 18.42 21.77
CA LEU A 111 -7.18 17.63 22.56
C LEU A 111 -7.67 17.26 23.98
N ASP A 112 -8.59 18.05 24.54
CA ASP A 112 -9.13 17.81 25.87
C ASP A 112 -10.05 16.58 25.88
N SER A 113 -10.77 16.32 24.77
CA SER A 113 -11.56 15.09 24.59
C SER A 113 -10.69 13.84 24.42
N PHE A 114 -9.51 13.98 23.80
CA PHE A 114 -8.54 12.89 23.64
C PHE A 114 -8.03 12.41 25.01
N ARG A 115 -7.59 13.34 25.87
CA ARG A 115 -7.09 12.97 27.20
C ARG A 115 -8.15 12.31 28.07
N GLU A 116 -9.40 12.78 28.04
CA GLU A 116 -10.50 12.14 28.79
C GLU A 116 -10.86 10.75 28.25
N THR A 117 -10.79 10.55 26.93
CA THR A 117 -11.14 9.24 26.30
C THR A 117 -10.10 8.16 26.60
N PHE A 118 -8.84 8.56 26.82
CA PHE A 118 -7.71 7.63 26.98
C PHE A 118 -7.18 7.51 28.41
N ASP A 119 -7.80 8.19 29.38
CA ASP A 119 -7.49 8.02 30.80
C ASP A 119 -7.85 6.57 31.22
N GLY A 120 -6.82 5.72 31.34
CA GLY A 120 -6.94 4.29 31.69
C GLY A 120 -6.69 3.29 30.55
N LEU A 121 -6.60 3.70 29.28
CA LEU A 121 -6.21 2.79 28.19
C LEU A 121 -4.69 2.59 28.09
N PHE A 122 -3.92 3.56 28.60
CA PHE A 122 -2.46 3.66 28.41
C PHE A 122 -1.65 3.58 29.72
N ASP A 123 -2.18 2.94 30.77
CA ASP A 123 -1.50 2.83 32.07
C ASP A 123 -0.07 2.24 32.00
N ASN A 124 0.36 1.68 30.86
CA ASN A 124 1.71 1.16 30.61
C ASN A 124 2.36 1.63 29.28
N VAL A 125 1.85 2.66 28.61
CA VAL A 125 2.41 3.17 27.33
C VAL A 125 2.96 4.58 27.51
N THR A 126 4.25 4.78 27.21
CA THR A 126 4.84 6.12 27.19
C THR A 126 4.37 6.86 25.94
N ILE A 127 3.52 7.87 26.11
CA ILE A 127 3.06 8.74 25.02
C ILE A 127 4.00 9.93 24.96
N ASP A 128 4.80 10.02 23.89
CA ASP A 128 5.56 11.23 23.56
C ASP A 128 4.79 12.03 22.49
N PHE A 129 4.49 13.29 22.78
CA PHE A 129 3.75 14.15 21.87
C PHE A 129 4.74 15.02 21.10
N GLU A 130 5.15 14.58 19.91
CA GLU A 130 6.07 15.34 19.06
C GLU A 130 5.31 16.15 17.98
N SER A 131 5.22 17.46 18.23
CA SER A 131 4.76 18.56 17.35
C SER A 131 3.26 18.72 17.07
N ILE A 132 2.79 19.96 17.31
CA ILE A 132 1.59 20.55 16.70
C ILE A 132 2.13 21.46 15.60
N ILE A 133 1.93 21.07 14.34
CA ILE A 133 2.38 21.84 13.19
C ILE A 133 1.17 22.66 12.70
N ASP A 134 1.16 23.94 13.08
CA ASP A 134 0.19 24.94 12.60
C ASP A 134 0.78 25.56 11.32
N ILE A 135 0.23 25.24 10.15
CA ILE A 135 0.71 25.75 8.84
C ILE A 135 -0.36 26.67 8.25
N GLU A 136 0.06 27.90 7.96
CA GLU A 136 -0.69 28.89 7.18
C GLU A 136 -0.58 28.61 5.68
N ASP A 137 -1.73 28.70 4.98
CA ASP A 137 -1.95 28.75 3.52
C ASP A 137 -1.13 27.84 2.57
N ILE A 138 -1.84 26.86 2.02
CA ILE A 138 -1.43 25.97 0.92
C ILE A 138 -1.37 26.77 -0.38
N GLY A 139 -0.23 26.72 -1.07
CA GLY A 139 -0.05 27.34 -2.39
C GLY A 139 -0.71 26.52 -3.50
N ASP A 140 -1.18 27.20 -4.56
CA ASP A 140 -1.76 26.59 -5.75
C ASP A 140 -0.87 25.44 -6.26
N GLY A 141 -1.49 24.27 -6.48
CA GLY A 141 -0.83 23.07 -7.01
C GLY A 141 -0.16 23.30 -8.37
N PRO A 142 0.67 22.35 -8.83
CA PRO A 142 1.41 22.49 -10.09
C PRO A 142 0.47 22.79 -11.28
N GLU A 143 0.96 23.60 -12.23
CA GLU A 143 0.27 23.94 -13.49
C GLU A 143 -0.24 22.65 -14.19
N SER A 144 -1.43 22.70 -14.80
CA SER A 144 -2.07 21.53 -15.41
C SER A 144 -1.12 20.80 -16.39
N VAL A 145 -0.62 19.64 -15.96
CA VAL A 145 0.17 18.74 -16.80
C VAL A 145 -0.81 17.83 -17.56
N GLU A 146 -0.62 17.67 -18.86
CA GLU A 146 -1.43 16.73 -19.65
C GLU A 146 -1.14 15.28 -19.22
N PRO A 147 -2.15 14.43 -19.02
CA PRO A 147 -1.95 13.03 -18.67
C PRO A 147 -1.14 12.29 -19.75
N ARG A 148 -0.31 11.34 -19.31
CA ARG A 148 0.48 10.46 -20.17
C ARG A 148 -0.41 9.41 -20.82
N PHE A 149 -0.74 9.61 -22.09
CA PHE A 149 -1.39 8.60 -22.93
C PHE A 149 -0.37 7.68 -23.59
N LEU A 150 -0.82 6.51 -24.02
CA LEU A 150 0.01 5.67 -24.87
C LEU A 150 0.17 6.32 -26.25
N GLU A 151 1.40 6.30 -26.76
CA GLU A 151 1.71 6.84 -28.10
C GLU A 151 1.17 5.96 -29.24
N SER A 152 0.97 4.67 -28.99
CA SER A 152 0.49 3.72 -29.98
C SER A 152 -0.07 2.47 -29.33
N ARG A 153 -0.97 1.77 -30.03
CA ARG A 153 -1.53 0.49 -29.57
C ARG A 153 -0.44 -0.58 -29.39
N SER A 154 -0.45 -1.22 -28.22
CA SER A 154 0.38 -2.37 -27.85
C SER A 154 -0.52 -3.58 -27.53
N SER A 155 0.02 -4.79 -27.59
CA SER A 155 -0.68 -6.00 -27.11
C SER A 155 -0.74 -6.07 -25.59
N ASP A 156 0.26 -5.46 -24.93
CA ASP A 156 0.40 -5.40 -23.48
C ASP A 156 0.48 -3.93 -23.07
N VAL A 157 -0.32 -3.53 -22.08
CA VAL A 157 -0.41 -2.15 -21.63
C VAL A 157 0.28 -1.99 -20.27
N PRO A 158 1.35 -1.18 -20.18
CA PRO A 158 2.05 -0.97 -18.92
C PRO A 158 1.22 -0.11 -17.97
N SER A 159 1.51 -0.23 -16.67
CA SER A 159 0.96 0.66 -15.65
C SER A 159 1.62 2.05 -15.70
N GLY A 160 0.97 3.02 -15.07
CA GLY A 160 1.48 4.40 -14.98
C GLY A 160 1.08 5.29 -16.15
N VAL A 161 0.29 4.76 -17.09
CA VAL A 161 -0.35 5.51 -18.18
C VAL A 161 -1.80 5.84 -17.79
N ALA A 162 -2.39 6.81 -18.47
CA ALA A 162 -3.76 7.19 -18.20
C ALA A 162 -4.76 6.11 -18.65
N CYS A 163 -5.85 5.97 -17.91
CA CYS A 163 -7.05 5.24 -18.30
C CYS A 163 -8.28 6.14 -18.12
N GLU A 164 -9.33 5.87 -18.88
CA GLU A 164 -10.61 6.57 -18.83
C GLU A 164 -11.67 5.68 -18.19
N THR A 165 -12.41 6.25 -17.25
CA THR A 165 -13.63 5.69 -16.68
C THR A 165 -14.82 6.55 -17.12
N PRO A 166 -16.08 6.16 -16.82
CA PRO A 166 -17.24 7.00 -17.08
C PRO A 166 -17.19 8.36 -16.35
N GLY A 167 -16.48 8.45 -15.22
CA GLY A 167 -16.45 9.64 -14.36
C GLY A 167 -15.21 10.52 -14.52
N SER A 168 -14.05 9.95 -14.90
CA SER A 168 -12.78 10.70 -14.87
C SER A 168 -11.64 10.03 -15.65
N ILE A 169 -10.49 10.71 -15.68
CA ILE A 169 -9.21 10.12 -16.06
C ILE A 169 -8.49 9.69 -14.78
N ALA A 170 -7.95 8.48 -14.80
CA ALA A 170 -7.15 7.90 -13.74
C ALA A 170 -5.85 7.32 -14.31
N THR A 171 -5.09 6.64 -13.46
CA THR A 171 -3.89 5.88 -13.81
C THR A 171 -4.22 4.39 -13.83
N LEU A 172 -3.72 3.69 -14.85
CA LEU A 172 -3.77 2.24 -14.90
C LEU A 172 -2.68 1.64 -14.00
N GLY A 173 -3.05 0.74 -13.10
CA GLY A 173 -2.13 -0.04 -12.27
C GLY A 173 -1.50 -1.23 -13.01
N PRO A 174 -0.51 -1.89 -12.40
CA PRO A 174 0.05 -3.13 -12.94
C PRO A 174 -1.00 -4.24 -12.91
N ALA A 175 -0.80 -5.27 -13.72
CA ALA A 175 -1.64 -6.46 -13.71
C ALA A 175 -1.83 -6.99 -12.27
N MET A 176 -3.08 -7.20 -11.88
CA MET A 176 -3.45 -7.81 -10.61
C MET A 176 -3.98 -9.20 -10.87
N TYR A 177 -3.59 -10.15 -10.04
CA TYR A 177 -3.85 -11.57 -10.24
C TYR A 177 -4.68 -12.12 -9.10
N ASP A 178 -5.69 -12.91 -9.46
CA ASP A 178 -6.48 -13.69 -8.52
C ASP A 178 -6.08 -15.17 -8.60
N PRO A 179 -5.37 -15.69 -7.58
CA PRO A 179 -4.91 -17.07 -7.58
C PRO A 179 -6.04 -18.09 -7.39
N GLU A 180 -7.22 -17.70 -6.88
CA GLU A 180 -8.34 -18.63 -6.72
C GLU A 180 -9.01 -18.94 -8.06
N THR A 181 -9.08 -17.95 -8.96
CA THR A 181 -9.71 -18.07 -10.27
C THR A 181 -8.73 -18.18 -11.43
N GLU A 182 -7.43 -18.03 -11.16
CA GLU A 182 -6.35 -17.94 -12.15
C GLU A 182 -6.64 -16.86 -13.21
N ARG A 183 -7.14 -15.70 -12.76
CA ARG A 183 -7.48 -14.56 -13.62
C ARG A 183 -6.55 -13.38 -13.40
N GLU A 184 -6.32 -12.66 -14.49
CA GLU A 184 -5.62 -11.39 -14.52
C GLU A 184 -6.61 -10.25 -14.76
N TYR A 185 -6.37 -9.12 -14.08
CA TYR A 185 -7.21 -7.94 -14.14
C TYR A 185 -6.39 -6.71 -14.51
N PHE A 186 -7.00 -5.83 -15.29
CA PHE A 186 -6.63 -4.42 -15.24
C PHE A 186 -7.12 -3.85 -13.91
N VAL A 187 -6.39 -2.89 -13.35
CA VAL A 187 -6.74 -2.32 -12.05
C VAL A 187 -6.59 -0.80 -12.07
N THR A 188 -7.52 -0.10 -11.44
CA THR A 188 -7.46 1.35 -11.22
C THR A 188 -8.21 1.71 -9.92
N ALA A 189 -8.28 2.99 -9.58
CA ALA A 189 -9.03 3.47 -8.43
C ALA A 189 -10.53 3.28 -8.60
N GLU A 190 -11.23 2.90 -7.54
CA GLU A 190 -12.68 2.73 -7.56
C GLU A 190 -13.41 4.09 -7.59
N HIS A 191 -12.90 5.08 -6.87
CA HIS A 191 -13.46 6.43 -6.86
C HIS A 191 -13.29 7.18 -8.20
N ALA A 192 -12.52 6.64 -9.14
CA ALA A 192 -12.41 7.22 -10.47
C ALA A 192 -13.73 7.09 -11.25
N PHE A 193 -14.61 6.17 -10.86
CA PHE A 193 -15.94 5.98 -11.42
C PHE A 193 -16.92 6.94 -10.73
N GLU A 194 -17.82 7.57 -11.49
CA GLU A 194 -18.60 8.77 -11.07
C GLU A 194 -19.30 8.59 -9.71
N ASP A 195 -20.00 7.47 -9.53
CA ASP A 195 -20.75 7.12 -8.31
C ASP A 195 -20.14 5.89 -7.60
N GLY A 196 -18.86 5.62 -7.84
CA GLY A 196 -18.21 4.34 -7.52
C GLY A 196 -18.35 3.33 -8.67
N ALA A 197 -17.54 2.27 -8.64
CA ALA A 197 -17.48 1.31 -9.74
C ALA A 197 -18.62 0.29 -9.64
N GLU A 198 -19.43 0.18 -10.70
CA GLU A 198 -20.53 -0.76 -10.81
C GLU A 198 -20.13 -2.06 -11.53
N PRO A 199 -20.07 -3.21 -10.82
CA PRO A 199 -19.66 -4.48 -11.44
C PRO A 199 -20.60 -4.93 -12.56
N ASN A 200 -20.02 -5.35 -13.68
CA ASN A 200 -20.67 -5.78 -14.93
C ASN A 200 -21.34 -4.67 -15.75
N GLU A 201 -21.21 -3.41 -15.34
CA GLU A 201 -21.80 -2.26 -16.06
C GLU A 201 -20.71 -1.30 -16.54
N ASP A 202 -19.81 -0.92 -15.64
CA ASP A 202 -18.78 0.07 -15.95
C ASP A 202 -17.66 -0.47 -16.82
N VAL A 203 -17.24 0.35 -17.79
CA VAL A 203 -16.18 0.04 -18.76
C VAL A 203 -14.94 0.87 -18.42
N LEU A 204 -13.78 0.22 -18.49
CA LEU A 204 -12.48 0.90 -18.46
C LEU A 204 -11.94 0.99 -19.87
N SER A 205 -11.51 2.18 -20.28
CA SER A 205 -10.94 2.42 -21.61
C SER A 205 -9.53 3.01 -21.50
N LEU A 206 -8.74 2.79 -22.55
CA LEU A 206 -7.36 3.23 -22.67
C LEU A 206 -7.26 4.31 -23.75
N PRO A 207 -7.03 5.58 -23.38
CA PRO A 207 -6.77 6.63 -24.34
C PRO A 207 -5.42 6.41 -25.05
N ILE A 208 -5.43 6.58 -26.37
CA ILE A 208 -4.23 6.52 -27.22
C ILE A 208 -4.06 7.87 -27.92
N ALA A 209 -2.84 8.39 -27.93
CA ALA A 209 -2.51 9.66 -28.53
C ALA A 209 -2.87 9.66 -30.04
N ASN A 210 -3.78 10.54 -30.43
CA ASN A 210 -4.23 10.72 -31.81
C ASN A 210 -4.98 9.51 -32.42
N GLU A 211 -5.44 8.56 -31.61
CA GLU A 211 -6.26 7.43 -32.02
C GLU A 211 -7.54 7.36 -31.18
N ASP A 212 -8.49 6.50 -31.57
CA ASP A 212 -9.66 6.22 -30.74
C ASP A 212 -9.23 5.43 -29.50
N ALA A 213 -9.86 5.71 -28.36
CA ALA A 213 -9.65 4.94 -27.15
C ALA A 213 -10.02 3.46 -27.36
N ILE A 214 -9.33 2.58 -26.65
CA ILE A 214 -9.59 1.14 -26.68
C ILE A 214 -10.30 0.74 -25.41
N ASP A 215 -11.42 0.05 -25.52
CA ASP A 215 -12.05 -0.57 -24.36
C ASP A 215 -11.13 -1.69 -23.85
N LEU A 216 -10.73 -1.61 -22.58
CA LEU A 216 -9.91 -2.63 -21.93
C LEU A 216 -10.77 -3.77 -21.39
N GLY A 217 -11.97 -3.45 -20.91
CA GLY A 217 -12.81 -4.43 -20.24
C GLY A 217 -13.94 -3.81 -19.43
N VAL A 218 -14.61 -4.68 -18.66
CA VAL A 218 -15.71 -4.31 -17.76
C VAL A 218 -15.28 -4.58 -16.32
N VAL A 219 -15.68 -3.72 -15.38
CA VAL A 219 -15.44 -3.93 -13.95
C VAL A 219 -16.06 -5.27 -13.54
N GLU A 220 -15.24 -6.20 -13.05
CA GLU A 220 -15.71 -7.48 -12.51
C GLU A 220 -15.87 -7.41 -10.99
N HIS A 221 -14.95 -6.71 -10.31
CA HIS A 221 -14.99 -6.51 -8.87
C HIS A 221 -14.73 -5.05 -8.50
N ALA A 222 -15.54 -4.53 -7.57
CA ALA A 222 -15.36 -3.23 -6.96
C ALA A 222 -15.14 -3.41 -5.45
N HIS A 223 -14.08 -2.81 -4.94
CA HIS A 223 -13.66 -2.86 -3.55
C HIS A 223 -13.65 -1.43 -2.98
N PRO A 224 -14.81 -0.84 -2.64
CA PRO A 224 -14.91 0.58 -2.27
C PRO A 224 -14.18 0.93 -0.95
N VAL A 225 -13.97 -0.06 -0.08
CA VAL A 225 -13.23 0.14 1.19
C VAL A 225 -11.74 0.34 0.92
N GLU A 226 -11.14 -0.49 0.07
CA GLU A 226 -9.74 -0.39 -0.37
C GLU A 226 -9.55 0.55 -1.56
N ASP A 227 -10.65 1.02 -2.16
CA ASP A 227 -10.69 1.90 -3.32
C ASP A 227 -10.00 1.30 -4.56
N VAL A 228 -10.43 0.08 -4.90
CA VAL A 228 -9.87 -0.68 -6.03
C VAL A 228 -10.99 -1.18 -6.93
N ALA A 229 -10.86 -0.93 -8.24
CA ALA A 229 -11.67 -1.55 -9.27
C ALA A 229 -10.83 -2.56 -10.06
N ALA A 230 -11.26 -3.82 -10.08
CA ALA A 230 -10.66 -4.88 -10.88
C ALA A 230 -11.51 -5.11 -12.14
N VAL A 231 -10.88 -4.99 -13.30
CA VAL A 231 -11.52 -4.98 -14.61
C VAL A 231 -11.08 -6.19 -15.40
N ALA A 232 -12.04 -7.03 -15.78
CA ALA A 232 -11.80 -8.20 -16.60
C ALA A 232 -11.53 -7.78 -18.05
N SER A 233 -10.42 -8.26 -18.61
CA SER A 233 -10.06 -7.97 -20.00
C SER A 233 -11.12 -8.48 -20.97
N ASN A 234 -11.40 -7.72 -22.03
CA ASN A 234 -12.22 -8.17 -23.15
C ASN A 234 -11.49 -9.11 -24.13
N GLY A 235 -10.18 -9.36 -23.92
CA GLY A 235 -9.34 -10.26 -24.70
C GLY A 235 -8.58 -9.62 -25.87
N ASP A 236 -8.82 -8.35 -26.19
CA ASP A 236 -8.08 -7.64 -27.25
C ASP A 236 -6.70 -7.16 -26.78
N VAL A 237 -6.54 -6.95 -25.48
CA VAL A 237 -5.33 -6.44 -24.82
C VAL A 237 -5.20 -7.12 -23.44
N ALA A 238 -3.98 -7.49 -23.06
CA ALA A 238 -3.71 -8.10 -21.75
C ALA A 238 -3.20 -7.07 -20.73
N PRO A 239 -3.58 -7.21 -19.44
CA PRO A 239 -2.91 -6.51 -18.35
C PRO A 239 -1.41 -6.86 -18.33
N SER A 240 -0.53 -5.86 -18.15
CA SER A 240 0.91 -6.09 -18.11
C SER A 240 1.48 -5.99 -16.69
N PRO A 241 2.44 -6.85 -16.29
CA PRO A 241 3.22 -6.66 -15.08
C PRO A 241 4.36 -5.64 -15.27
N THR A 242 4.21 -4.67 -16.17
CA THR A 242 5.26 -3.68 -16.49
C THR A 242 4.84 -2.28 -16.05
N ILE A 243 5.76 -1.50 -15.50
CA ILE A 243 5.56 -0.09 -15.12
C ILE A 243 6.25 0.83 -16.13
N ASP A 244 5.54 1.84 -16.63
CA ASP A 244 6.02 2.81 -17.62
C ASP A 244 6.95 3.90 -17.02
N THR A 245 8.13 3.46 -16.60
CA THR A 245 9.26 4.32 -16.20
C THR A 245 10.17 4.62 -17.40
N THR A 246 11.20 5.46 -17.21
CA THR A 246 12.20 5.77 -18.26
C THR A 246 12.83 4.53 -18.88
N ARG A 247 12.97 3.45 -18.10
CA ARG A 247 13.34 2.11 -18.57
C ARG A 247 12.30 1.15 -18.00
N PRO A 248 11.35 0.65 -18.81
CA PRO A 248 10.21 -0.11 -18.30
C PRO A 248 10.62 -1.15 -17.26
N SER A 249 9.96 -1.08 -16.10
CA SER A 249 10.30 -1.90 -14.94
C SER A 249 9.34 -3.07 -14.84
N ARG A 250 9.84 -4.27 -14.55
CA ARG A 250 9.03 -5.49 -14.44
C ARG A 250 8.64 -5.72 -12.99
N VAL A 251 7.35 -5.86 -12.73
CA VAL A 251 6.81 -6.26 -11.43
C VAL A 251 7.09 -7.76 -11.25
N ARG A 252 7.88 -8.08 -10.21
CA ARG A 252 8.18 -9.47 -9.83
C ARG A 252 7.32 -9.97 -8.68
N GLY A 253 6.66 -9.06 -7.99
CA GLY A 253 5.81 -9.37 -6.84
C GLY A 253 5.58 -8.12 -6.00
N GLN A 254 5.45 -8.33 -4.69
CA GLN A 254 5.04 -7.27 -3.77
C GLN A 254 5.63 -7.44 -2.36
N TYR A 255 5.69 -6.34 -1.63
CA TYR A 255 6.07 -6.34 -0.23
C TYR A 255 4.90 -6.80 0.66
N THR A 256 5.24 -7.54 1.72
CA THR A 256 4.31 -7.81 2.83
C THR A 256 4.27 -6.61 3.78
N ARG A 257 3.34 -6.62 4.74
CA ARG A 257 3.31 -5.62 5.82
C ARG A 257 4.64 -5.50 6.57
N MET A 258 5.26 -6.63 6.90
CA MET A 258 6.57 -6.65 7.59
C MET A 258 7.73 -6.32 6.65
N GLY A 259 7.60 -6.58 5.35
CA GLY A 259 8.57 -6.12 4.35
C GLY A 259 8.65 -4.61 4.24
N LEU A 260 7.49 -3.94 4.27
CA LEU A 260 7.45 -2.48 4.32
C LEU A 260 8.06 -1.94 5.62
N ALA A 261 7.84 -2.64 6.75
CA ALA A 261 8.51 -2.28 8.00
C ALA A 261 10.04 -2.40 7.90
N ASP A 262 10.54 -3.48 7.28
CA ASP A 262 11.96 -3.67 6.99
C ASP A 262 12.52 -2.56 6.07
N LEU A 263 11.78 -2.11 5.06
CA LEU A 263 12.19 -0.98 4.22
C LEU A 263 12.35 0.30 5.04
N ILE A 264 11.38 0.62 5.90
CA ILE A 264 11.45 1.80 6.78
C ILE A 264 12.67 1.71 7.71
N ALA A 265 12.88 0.55 8.36
CA ALA A 265 13.99 0.35 9.27
C ALA A 265 15.36 0.52 8.59
N ARG A 266 15.44 0.29 7.27
CA ARG A 266 16.63 0.51 6.44
C ARG A 266 16.73 1.91 5.84
N GLY A 267 15.72 2.77 6.03
CA GLY A 267 15.69 4.12 5.48
C GLY A 267 15.54 4.16 3.96
N GLU A 268 14.85 3.17 3.39
CA GLU A 268 14.58 3.10 1.95
C GLU A 268 13.41 4.01 1.56
N GLU A 269 13.37 4.39 0.29
CA GLU A 269 12.32 5.24 -0.29
C GLU A 269 11.40 4.42 -1.21
N LEU A 270 10.24 4.94 -1.55
CA LEU A 270 9.38 4.39 -2.60
C LEU A 270 9.42 5.27 -3.83
N GLU A 271 9.31 4.63 -4.99
CA GLU A 271 9.06 5.23 -6.28
C GLU A 271 7.55 5.11 -6.61
N LYS A 272 7.01 6.04 -7.40
CA LYS A 272 5.63 5.98 -7.93
C LYS A 272 5.61 6.41 -9.38
N VAL A 273 4.81 5.72 -10.20
CA VAL A 273 4.44 6.23 -11.52
C VAL A 273 2.94 6.51 -11.58
N GLY A 274 2.59 7.77 -11.85
CA GLY A 274 1.22 8.21 -12.15
C GLY A 274 1.11 8.80 -13.55
N ALA A 275 -0.11 8.81 -14.09
CA ALA A 275 -0.38 9.34 -15.42
C ALA A 275 -0.05 10.84 -15.54
N VAL A 276 -0.17 11.62 -14.47
CA VAL A 276 -0.01 13.08 -14.53
C VAL A 276 1.33 13.53 -13.97
N THR A 277 1.68 13.15 -12.75
CA THR A 277 3.00 13.54 -12.19
C THR A 277 4.16 12.75 -12.78
N GLY A 278 3.89 11.68 -13.51
CA GLY A 278 4.92 10.79 -14.02
C GLY A 278 5.61 10.05 -12.88
N HIS A 279 6.94 10.06 -12.87
CA HIS A 279 7.75 9.33 -11.90
C HIS A 279 8.18 10.23 -10.73
N THR A 280 7.78 9.88 -9.51
CA THR A 280 8.17 10.55 -8.25
C THR A 280 8.80 9.57 -7.27
N THR A 281 9.52 10.08 -6.27
CA THR A 281 10.22 9.29 -5.24
C THR A 281 10.11 9.97 -3.90
N GLY A 282 9.94 9.22 -2.81
CA GLY A 282 9.97 9.80 -1.47
C GLY A 282 10.03 8.78 -0.34
N ALA A 283 10.40 9.27 0.84
CA ALA A 283 10.55 8.45 2.05
C ALA A 283 9.22 7.84 2.51
N ILE A 284 9.29 6.62 3.06
CA ILE A 284 8.16 5.97 3.70
C ILE A 284 7.99 6.55 5.11
N GLN A 285 6.84 7.15 5.38
CA GLN A 285 6.53 7.79 6.66
C GLN A 285 5.83 6.85 7.64
N GLY A 286 5.15 5.81 7.15
CA GLY A 286 4.50 4.82 8.00
C GLY A 286 3.72 3.76 7.22
N ILE A 287 3.42 2.65 7.90
CA ILE A 287 2.66 1.50 7.38
C ILE A 287 1.43 1.23 8.22
N ASP A 288 0.57 0.34 7.71
CA ASP A 288 -0.70 -0.03 8.34
C ASP A 288 -1.54 1.20 8.71
N ALA A 289 -1.42 2.24 7.90
CA ALA A 289 -2.05 3.50 8.18
C ALA A 289 -3.57 3.36 8.05
N VAL A 290 -4.25 4.08 8.93
CA VAL A 290 -5.68 4.27 8.92
C VAL A 290 -5.94 5.72 8.59
N THR A 291 -6.83 5.95 7.62
CA THR A 291 -7.24 7.28 7.20
C THR A 291 -8.75 7.36 7.16
N CYS A 292 -9.33 8.29 7.92
CA CYS A 292 -10.77 8.50 7.98
C CYS A 292 -11.12 9.75 7.14
N PHE A 293 -11.69 9.56 5.95
CA PHE A 293 -12.03 10.64 5.01
C PHE A 293 -13.33 11.35 5.39
N THR A 294 -14.26 10.60 5.96
CA THR A 294 -15.56 11.05 6.42
C THR A 294 -15.83 10.42 7.78
N ASP A 295 -16.81 10.95 8.51
CA ASP A 295 -17.29 10.35 9.76
C ASP A 295 -17.93 8.96 9.54
N GLU A 296 -18.07 8.50 8.29
CA GLU A 296 -18.81 7.29 7.93
C GLU A 296 -17.92 6.04 7.80
N PHE A 297 -16.66 6.16 7.36
CA PHE A 297 -15.72 5.03 7.32
C PHE A 297 -14.25 5.44 7.27
N CYS A 298 -13.38 4.55 7.75
CA CYS A 298 -11.93 4.67 7.66
C CYS A 298 -11.38 3.61 6.71
N ARG A 299 -10.35 3.95 5.96
CA ARG A 299 -9.57 3.02 5.14
C ARG A 299 -8.39 2.52 5.94
N TYR A 300 -8.18 1.21 5.92
CA TYR A 300 -7.16 0.52 6.72
C TYR A 300 -6.05 -0.03 5.83
N GLY A 301 -4.90 -0.35 6.42
CA GLY A 301 -3.79 -1.01 5.71
C GLY A 301 -3.12 -0.12 4.67
N GLN A 302 -3.19 1.21 4.85
CA GLN A 302 -2.58 2.17 3.93
C GLN A 302 -1.07 2.32 4.20
N ILE A 303 -0.35 2.87 3.25
CA ILE A 303 1.06 3.26 3.37
C ILE A 303 1.11 4.79 3.27
N ARG A 304 1.84 5.45 4.16
CA ARG A 304 2.14 6.89 4.06
C ARG A 304 3.56 7.06 3.55
N TRP A 305 3.74 7.86 2.50
CA TRP A 305 5.06 8.11 1.92
C TRP A 305 5.10 9.43 1.14
N GLY A 306 6.30 9.89 0.78
CA GLY A 306 6.51 11.11 -0.01
C GLY A 306 5.99 12.37 0.68
N GLY A 307 5.69 13.40 -0.12
CA GLY A 307 5.12 14.67 0.29
C GLY A 307 4.05 15.16 -0.68
N GLU A 308 3.51 16.35 -0.42
CA GLU A 308 2.36 16.91 -1.17
C GLU A 308 2.60 17.04 -2.69
N MET A 309 3.85 17.31 -3.09
CA MET A 309 4.21 17.50 -4.50
C MET A 309 4.36 16.19 -5.28
N ASP A 310 4.32 15.03 -4.59
CA ASP A 310 4.55 13.73 -5.20
C ASP A 310 3.28 13.13 -5.82
N LEU A 311 2.15 13.84 -5.77
CA LEU A 311 0.86 13.43 -6.35
C LEU A 311 0.04 14.63 -6.82
N THR A 312 -0.75 14.45 -7.87
CA THR A 312 -1.83 15.36 -8.26
C THR A 312 -3.08 14.61 -8.72
N ASP A 313 -4.18 15.34 -8.90
CA ASP A 313 -5.43 14.76 -9.40
C ASP A 313 -5.21 14.13 -10.79
N GLY A 314 -5.74 12.91 -11.00
CA GLY A 314 -5.47 12.08 -12.18
C GLY A 314 -4.40 10.99 -11.95
N ASP A 315 -3.66 11.03 -10.84
CA ASP A 315 -2.77 9.94 -10.43
C ASP A 315 -3.48 8.81 -9.66
N SER A 316 -4.79 8.92 -9.41
CA SER A 316 -5.59 7.86 -8.79
C SER A 316 -5.38 6.53 -9.52
N GLY A 317 -5.17 5.43 -8.80
CA GLY A 317 -4.81 4.14 -9.39
C GLY A 317 -3.31 3.98 -9.72
N SER A 318 -2.47 4.97 -9.42
CA SER A 318 -1.01 4.84 -9.55
C SER A 318 -0.43 3.81 -8.58
N VAL A 319 0.70 3.23 -8.97
CA VAL A 319 1.43 2.22 -8.19
C VAL A 319 2.63 2.84 -7.49
N SER A 320 2.88 2.48 -6.23
CA SER A 320 4.15 2.72 -5.55
C SER A 320 4.94 1.42 -5.42
N PHE A 321 6.26 1.48 -5.66
CA PHE A 321 7.14 0.33 -5.76
C PHE A 321 8.56 0.67 -5.29
N HIS A 322 9.39 -0.36 -5.16
CA HIS A 322 10.82 -0.23 -4.90
C HIS A 322 11.57 -1.32 -5.68
N ALA A 323 12.79 -1.02 -6.10
CA ALA A 323 13.64 -1.96 -6.84
C ALA A 323 13.83 -3.27 -6.07
N ASP A 324 13.67 -4.42 -6.72
CA ASP A 324 13.90 -5.70 -6.07
C ASP A 324 15.40 -5.86 -5.75
N PRO A 325 15.83 -5.86 -4.47
CA PRO A 325 17.25 -5.99 -4.12
C PRO A 325 17.86 -7.35 -4.51
N GLU A 326 17.03 -8.35 -4.79
CA GLU A 326 17.44 -9.71 -5.19
C GLU A 326 16.93 -10.08 -6.59
N GLY A 327 16.47 -9.09 -7.36
CA GLY A 327 16.01 -9.23 -8.74
C GLY A 327 17.05 -8.87 -9.79
N GLU A 328 16.66 -8.98 -11.06
CA GLU A 328 17.44 -8.45 -12.18
C GLU A 328 17.35 -6.92 -12.24
N ASP A 329 18.25 -6.24 -12.99
CA ASP A 329 18.14 -4.79 -13.21
C ASP A 329 16.80 -4.47 -13.88
N GLY A 330 15.97 -3.66 -13.23
CA GLY A 330 14.63 -3.31 -13.68
C GLY A 330 13.50 -4.12 -13.04
N ASP A 331 13.80 -5.14 -12.23
CA ASP A 331 12.78 -5.80 -11.41
C ASP A 331 12.39 -4.93 -10.22
N VAL A 332 11.10 -4.90 -9.93
CA VAL A 332 10.53 -4.12 -8.81
C VAL A 332 9.52 -4.94 -8.02
N LEU A 333 9.31 -4.52 -6.78
CA LEU A 333 8.28 -5.05 -5.88
C LEU A 333 7.27 -3.95 -5.58
N VAL A 334 5.99 -4.25 -5.77
CA VAL A 334 4.90 -3.33 -5.44
C VAL A 334 4.80 -3.17 -3.93
N ALA A 335 4.81 -1.92 -3.47
CA ALA A 335 4.58 -1.57 -2.08
C ALA A 335 3.09 -1.29 -1.86
N GLY A 336 2.51 -0.43 -2.68
CA GLY A 336 1.12 -0.02 -2.59
C GLY A 336 0.52 0.39 -3.93
N PHE A 337 -0.78 0.61 -3.89
CA PHE A 337 -1.62 0.89 -5.04
C PHE A 337 -2.59 2.03 -4.72
N ASN A 338 -3.10 2.68 -5.76
CA ASN A 338 -4.06 3.78 -5.69
C ASN A 338 -3.61 4.88 -4.73
N ASN A 339 -2.52 5.56 -5.11
CA ASN A 339 -2.03 6.68 -4.33
C ASN A 339 -2.98 7.88 -4.45
N ALA A 340 -3.24 8.53 -3.32
CA ALA A 340 -4.06 9.71 -3.15
C ALA A 340 -3.44 10.63 -2.08
N ARG A 341 -3.94 11.87 -1.98
CA ARG A 341 -3.44 12.88 -1.01
C ARG A 341 -4.47 13.17 0.05
N THR A 342 -4.03 13.46 1.26
CA THR A 342 -4.90 14.02 2.30
C THR A 342 -4.96 15.53 2.16
N TRP A 343 -6.16 16.11 2.22
CA TRP A 343 -6.37 17.57 2.21
C TRP A 343 -6.45 18.19 3.62
N TRP A 344 -6.10 17.41 4.65
CA TRP A 344 -6.16 17.86 6.04
C TRP A 344 -5.00 18.82 6.34
N PRO A 345 -5.26 19.99 6.95
CA PRO A 345 -4.19 20.87 7.42
C PRO A 345 -3.17 20.12 8.30
N GLY A 346 -1.89 20.16 7.93
CA GLY A 346 -0.81 19.50 8.64
C GLY A 346 -0.53 18.04 8.25
N GLN A 347 -1.26 17.47 7.27
CA GLN A 347 -0.96 16.15 6.71
C GLN A 347 -0.47 16.28 5.25
N SER A 348 0.83 16.46 5.08
CA SER A 348 1.50 16.61 3.78
C SER A 348 2.18 15.32 3.34
N TYR A 349 1.39 14.27 3.09
CA TYR A 349 1.89 12.98 2.60
C TYR A 349 0.96 12.38 1.54
N VAL A 350 1.54 11.52 0.70
CA VAL A 350 0.80 10.63 -0.18
C VAL A 350 0.45 9.37 0.59
N TRP A 351 -0.75 8.84 0.38
CA TRP A 351 -1.16 7.56 0.92
C TRP A 351 -1.71 6.66 -0.17
N GLY A 352 -1.58 5.35 -0.03
CA GLY A 352 -2.18 4.36 -0.92
C GLY A 352 -2.42 3.05 -0.17
N VAL A 353 -3.28 2.19 -0.70
CA VAL A 353 -3.52 0.87 -0.10
C VAL A 353 -2.27 0.01 -0.25
N GLY A 354 -1.79 -0.58 0.85
CA GLY A 354 -0.65 -1.49 0.77
C GLY A 354 -1.02 -2.73 -0.05
N ALA A 355 -0.13 -3.21 -0.91
CA ALA A 355 -0.40 -4.40 -1.72
C ALA A 355 -0.72 -5.62 -0.84
N TYR A 356 -0.04 -5.74 0.31
CA TYR A 356 -0.33 -6.76 1.32
C TYR A 356 -1.80 -6.75 1.78
N LYS A 357 -2.45 -5.58 1.83
CA LYS A 357 -3.83 -5.45 2.29
C LYS A 357 -4.81 -6.09 1.29
N LEU A 358 -4.53 -6.00 0.00
CA LEU A 358 -5.33 -6.66 -1.04
C LEU A 358 -5.15 -8.18 -0.98
N THR A 359 -3.93 -8.65 -0.71
CA THR A 359 -3.68 -10.08 -0.47
C THR A 359 -4.40 -10.59 0.78
N GLU A 360 -4.32 -9.86 1.90
CA GLU A 360 -4.97 -10.27 3.15
C GLU A 360 -6.51 -10.27 3.04
N ALA A 361 -7.09 -9.32 2.31
CA ALA A 361 -8.54 -9.18 2.19
C ALA A 361 -9.14 -10.09 1.11
N TYR A 362 -8.44 -10.27 -0.01
CA TYR A 362 -8.99 -10.86 -1.24
C TYR A 362 -8.12 -11.95 -1.86
N GLY A 363 -6.91 -12.19 -1.36
CA GLY A 363 -5.97 -13.14 -1.94
C GLY A 363 -5.26 -12.64 -3.20
N TYR A 364 -5.53 -11.42 -3.65
CA TYR A 364 -4.91 -10.85 -4.84
C TYR A 364 -3.42 -10.61 -4.67
N HIS A 365 -2.67 -10.68 -5.76
CA HIS A 365 -1.26 -10.30 -5.83
C HIS A 365 -0.90 -9.58 -7.12
N PHE A 366 0.30 -9.00 -7.17
CA PHE A 366 0.83 -8.24 -8.31
C PHE A 366 1.98 -8.91 -9.06
#